data_AF-A0AB34JT91-F1
#
_entry.id   AF-A0AB34JT91-F1
#
_cell.length_a   1.000
_cell.length_b   1.000
_cell.length_c   1.000
_cell.angle_alpha   90.00
_cell.angle_beta   90.00
_cell.angle_gamma   90.00
#
_symmetry.space_group_name_H-M   'P 1'
#
loop_
_entity.id
_entity.type
_entity.pdbx_description
1 polymer ?
#
loop_
_entity_poly.entity_id
_entity_poly.type
_entity_poly.pdbx_seq_one_letter_code
_entity_poly.pdbx_strand_id
1 'polypeptide(L)'
;MLNGRNSLFVKGAPESVLPRCWALRLSDGRTVALNEKLRAQLRERFEMMAERPLRCLALAVKENRLGALANVQSADDLGPAGAILSDPQRFEEVERGLVFVGMVGIKDPARPEVATSISRCREAGIRVIMITGDSAATAKAIAKDVNIFTAEGDTEDEDSNDNLVFEGSSFFALPQDRQEKLLLNRNLVFCRAEPQDKQRLIKQLQRLGEVAAMTGDGVNDAPALQQAAIGIAMGIAGTEVSKQAADMILADDNFATIVTAVEEGRAIYANMKSFINFLITCNIGEVMAVFVSTLMGIPEVLGPLHLLWVNLVTDGPPATALGFNPPDPNNMQRPPRGRTDPLVSKFTLVRYILTGSYVGIATVGAFVTKYRQMGVSLEQLQHWAQCAGWSEGALARFPVACDAFSASKGKVGASAVALSALVCMEMLRAMCAVSETESLLTKPPWANRFLLLGVTFPMLLHLSVLYIAPLASLFQLSPLTKLDWKMVAAWSLPLVLLEEILKVISRMIQD
;
A
#
# COMPACT_ATOMS: atom_id res chain seq x y z
N MET A 1 43.94 37.26 11.03
CA MET A 1 44.73 38.23 10.24
C MET A 1 45.60 37.47 9.26
N LEU A 2 45.57 37.79 7.96
CA LEU A 2 46.63 37.42 7.02
C LEU A 2 47.58 38.63 6.97
N ASN A 3 48.89 38.44 7.19
CA ASN A 3 49.91 39.50 7.10
C ASN A 3 49.66 40.75 7.99
N GLY A 4 49.07 40.59 9.18
CA GLY A 4 48.85 41.69 10.13
C GLY A 4 47.77 42.70 9.71
N ARG A 5 46.91 42.36 8.74
CA ARG A 5 45.75 43.17 8.33
C ARG A 5 44.45 42.37 8.44
N ASN A 6 43.35 43.08 8.66
CA ASN A 6 42.02 42.49 8.62
C ASN A 6 41.65 42.09 7.19
N SER A 7 40.87 41.03 7.06
CA SER A 7 40.40 40.53 5.76
C SER A 7 39.00 39.95 5.95
N LEU A 8 38.11 40.25 5.01
CA LEU A 8 36.77 39.68 4.97
C LEU A 8 36.74 38.54 3.96
N PHE A 9 36.42 37.33 4.42
CA PHE A 9 36.22 36.16 3.58
C PHE A 9 34.73 35.94 3.38
N VAL A 10 34.31 35.83 2.12
CA VAL A 10 32.91 35.66 1.74
C VAL A 10 32.78 34.32 1.01
N LYS A 11 31.79 33.54 1.41
CA LYS A 11 31.34 32.34 0.69
C LYS A 11 29.84 32.49 0.41
N GLY A 12 29.39 32.04 -0.76
CA GLY A 12 27.96 32.08 -1.09
C GLY A 12 27.64 31.48 -2.45
N ALA A 13 26.37 31.61 -2.84
CA ALA A 13 25.91 31.21 -4.16
C ALA A 13 26.66 32.00 -5.25
N PRO A 14 27.18 31.35 -6.30
CA PRO A 14 27.92 32.03 -7.36
C PRO A 14 27.15 33.18 -8.02
N GLU A 15 25.83 33.03 -8.23
CA GLU A 15 24.96 34.08 -8.77
C GLU A 15 24.86 35.32 -7.87
N SER A 16 25.04 35.18 -6.55
CA SER A 16 24.97 36.29 -5.59
C SER A 16 26.33 36.93 -5.34
N VAL A 17 27.40 36.13 -5.30
CA VAL A 17 28.75 36.61 -4.99
C VAL A 17 29.44 37.23 -6.22
N LEU A 18 29.30 36.63 -7.40
CA LEU A 18 30.00 37.08 -8.61
C LEU A 18 29.64 38.52 -9.03
N PRO A 19 28.38 38.99 -8.95
CA PRO A 19 28.03 40.38 -9.23
C PRO A 19 28.67 41.38 -8.26
N ARG A 20 29.00 40.95 -7.04
CA ARG A 20 29.62 41.78 -6.00
C ARG A 20 31.14 41.87 -6.14
N CYS A 21 31.74 41.09 -7.04
CA CYS A 21 33.16 41.07 -7.32
C CYS A 21 33.58 42.09 -8.40
N TRP A 22 34.64 42.85 -8.13
CA TRP A 22 35.24 43.78 -9.10
C TRP A 22 36.53 43.23 -9.72
N ALA A 23 37.18 42.26 -9.09
CA ALA A 23 38.42 41.66 -9.56
C ALA A 23 38.47 40.14 -9.34
N LEU A 24 39.41 39.49 -10.02
CA LEU A 24 39.75 38.08 -9.93
C LEU A 24 41.19 37.93 -9.45
N ARG A 25 41.42 37.02 -8.51
CA ARG A 25 42.76 36.58 -8.11
C ARG A 25 43.19 35.39 -8.97
N LEU A 26 44.30 35.54 -9.67
CA LEU A 26 44.91 34.47 -10.46
C LEU A 26 45.75 33.54 -9.57
N SER A 27 46.10 32.36 -10.09
CA SER A 27 46.91 31.36 -9.39
C SER A 27 48.32 31.83 -9.02
N ASP A 28 48.82 32.84 -9.71
CA ASP A 28 50.11 33.50 -9.43
C ASP A 28 50.01 34.61 -8.35
N GLY A 29 48.83 34.79 -7.75
CA GLY A 29 48.56 35.79 -6.72
C GLY A 29 48.23 37.19 -7.27
N ARG A 30 48.30 37.43 -8.59
CA ARG A 30 47.95 38.72 -9.18
C ARG A 30 46.44 38.94 -9.18
N THR A 31 46.04 40.19 -8.96
CA THR A 31 44.63 40.61 -8.98
C THR A 31 44.35 41.37 -10.28
N VAL A 32 43.41 40.88 -11.09
CA VAL A 32 43.02 41.45 -12.39
C VAL A 32 41.58 41.94 -12.33
N ALA A 33 41.29 43.09 -12.94
CA ALA A 33 39.92 43.61 -13.00
C ALA A 33 38.99 42.64 -13.75
N LEU A 34 37.81 42.41 -13.17
CA LEU A 34 36.83 41.46 -13.69
C LEU A 34 36.04 42.12 -14.84
N ASN A 35 36.47 41.88 -16.09
CA ASN A 35 35.75 42.35 -17.27
C ASN A 35 34.60 41.40 -17.65
N GLU A 36 33.69 41.85 -18.53
CA GLU A 36 32.52 41.05 -18.95
C GLU A 36 32.90 39.71 -19.61
N LYS A 37 34.03 39.65 -20.32
CA LYS A 37 34.53 38.41 -20.92
C LYS A 37 34.92 37.37 -19.85
N LEU A 38 35.65 37.78 -18.81
CA LEU A 38 36.02 36.93 -17.68
C LEU A 38 34.80 36.52 -16.85
N ARG A 39 33.82 37.41 -16.69
CA ARG A 39 32.54 37.09 -16.04
C ARG A 39 31.80 35.99 -16.80
N ALA A 40 31.71 36.10 -18.12
CA ALA A 40 31.10 35.07 -18.96
C ALA A 40 31.81 33.72 -18.84
N GLN A 41 33.16 33.70 -18.87
CA GLN A 41 33.94 32.47 -18.70
C GLN A 41 33.75 31.83 -17.32
N LEU A 42 33.66 32.61 -16.25
CA LEU A 42 33.38 32.07 -14.91
C LEU A 42 31.97 31.51 -14.81
N ARG A 43 30.99 32.13 -15.49
CA ARG A 43 29.62 31.64 -15.56
C ARG A 43 29.53 30.30 -16.31
N GLU A 44 30.19 30.19 -17.46
CA GLU A 44 30.29 28.94 -18.23
C GLU A 44 30.94 27.81 -17.41
N ARG A 45 32.00 28.13 -16.65
CA ARG A 45 32.65 27.18 -15.74
C ARG A 45 31.72 26.73 -14.61
N PHE A 46 30.93 27.64 -14.08
CA PHE A 46 29.92 27.32 -13.07
C PHE A 46 28.83 26.40 -13.64
N GLU A 47 28.33 26.69 -14.84
CA GLU A 47 27.34 25.85 -15.53
C GLU A 47 27.87 24.43 -15.76
N MET A 48 29.09 24.28 -16.29
CA MET A 48 29.74 22.96 -16.43
C MET A 48 29.94 22.23 -15.09
N MET A 49 30.20 22.96 -14.01
CA MET A 49 30.30 22.36 -12.67
C MET A 49 28.95 21.95 -12.12
N ALA A 50 27.88 22.71 -12.40
CA ALA A 50 26.52 22.45 -11.94
C ALA A 50 25.82 21.34 -12.73
N GLU A 51 26.28 21.05 -13.97
CA GLU A 51 25.88 19.85 -14.73
C GLU A 51 26.27 18.55 -14.03
N ARG A 52 27.39 18.59 -13.29
CA ARG A 52 27.74 17.52 -12.34
C ARG A 52 26.98 17.88 -11.06
N PRO A 53 26.29 16.95 -10.38
CA PRO A 53 25.44 17.26 -9.21
C PRO A 53 26.26 17.74 -8.01
N LEU A 54 26.76 18.96 -8.12
CA LEU A 54 27.69 19.63 -7.24
C LEU A 54 27.00 20.88 -6.72
N ARG A 55 26.95 21.01 -5.41
CA ARG A 55 26.64 22.27 -4.74
C ARG A 55 27.86 23.18 -4.87
N CYS A 56 27.76 24.17 -5.72
CA CYS A 56 28.84 25.10 -5.99
C CYS A 56 28.80 26.29 -5.03
N LEU A 57 29.95 26.64 -4.45
CA LEU A 57 30.15 27.84 -3.63
C LEU A 57 31.22 28.71 -4.28
N ALA A 58 30.91 29.99 -4.46
CA ALA A 58 31.89 31.00 -4.81
C ALA A 58 32.61 31.50 -3.56
N LEU A 59 33.93 31.61 -3.65
CA LEU A 59 34.81 32.10 -2.59
C LEU A 59 35.41 33.43 -3.05
N ALA A 60 35.26 34.45 -2.22
CA ALA A 60 35.77 35.78 -2.50
C ALA A 60 36.37 36.40 -1.23
N VAL A 61 37.27 37.36 -1.42
CA VAL A 61 37.97 38.03 -0.33
C VAL A 61 37.98 39.53 -0.54
N LYS A 62 37.91 40.28 0.55
CA LYS A 62 38.10 41.73 0.59
C LYS A 62 39.19 42.07 1.60
N GLU A 63 40.37 42.38 1.08
CA GLU A 63 41.56 42.76 1.86
C GLU A 63 41.75 44.28 1.89
N ASN A 64 41.26 44.97 0.86
CA ASN A 64 41.34 46.42 0.73
C ASN A 64 39.93 47.02 0.81
N ARG A 65 39.82 48.28 1.27
CA ARG A 65 38.54 49.02 1.41
C ARG A 65 37.57 48.42 2.44
N LEU A 66 38.11 47.91 3.56
CA LEU A 66 37.32 47.41 4.69
C LEU A 66 36.66 48.54 5.52
N GLY A 67 37.05 49.80 5.32
CA GLY A 67 36.44 50.94 6.01
C GLY A 67 36.52 50.79 7.53
N ALA A 68 35.37 50.94 8.20
CA ALA A 68 35.24 50.77 9.66
C ALA A 68 35.68 49.38 10.18
N LEU A 69 35.68 48.35 9.33
CA LEU A 69 36.08 46.98 9.69
C LEU A 69 37.62 46.78 9.68
N ALA A 70 38.39 47.74 9.17
CA ALA A 70 39.84 47.64 9.10
C ALA A 70 40.52 47.70 10.48
N ASN A 71 39.88 48.37 11.45
CA ASN A 71 40.46 48.67 12.77
C ASN A 71 39.90 47.79 13.89
N VAL A 72 39.04 46.81 13.58
CA VAL A 72 38.46 45.90 14.58
C VAL A 72 39.55 44.96 15.10
N GLN A 73 39.87 45.03 16.39
CA GLN A 73 40.93 44.22 17.02
C GLN A 73 40.39 43.04 17.84
N SER A 74 39.19 43.16 18.41
CA SER A 74 38.53 42.11 19.19
C SER A 74 37.00 42.13 18.98
N ALA A 75 36.33 41.06 19.37
CA ALA A 75 34.86 40.99 19.33
C ALA A 75 34.19 41.93 20.36
N ASP A 76 34.93 42.32 21.40
CA ASP A 76 34.45 43.18 22.49
C ASP A 76 34.63 44.68 22.21
N ASP A 77 35.53 45.05 21.29
CA ASP A 77 35.75 46.43 20.84
C ASP A 77 35.54 46.57 19.32
N LEU A 78 34.25 46.66 18.96
CA LEU A 78 33.80 46.76 17.57
C LEU A 78 33.81 48.21 17.04
N GLY A 79 34.04 49.21 17.90
CA GLY A 79 34.02 50.63 17.55
C GLY A 79 32.85 51.01 16.59
N PRO A 80 33.10 51.80 15.52
CA PRO A 80 32.06 52.17 14.55
C PRO A 80 31.56 51.02 13.67
N ALA A 81 32.25 49.86 13.67
CA ALA A 81 31.78 48.68 12.95
C ALA A 81 30.63 47.97 13.69
N GLY A 82 30.47 48.18 15.00
CA GLY A 82 29.39 47.56 15.79
C GLY A 82 28.00 47.84 15.21
N ALA A 83 27.71 49.12 14.89
CA ALA A 83 26.42 49.52 14.29
C ALA A 83 26.16 48.97 12.88
N ILE A 84 27.20 48.50 12.19
CA ILE A 84 27.08 47.85 10.87
C ILE A 84 26.85 46.34 11.06
N LEU A 85 27.56 45.74 12.01
CA LEU A 85 27.52 44.31 12.29
C LEU A 85 26.25 43.89 13.07
N SER A 86 25.59 44.82 13.76
CA SER A 86 24.32 44.56 14.45
C SER A 86 23.10 44.49 13.52
N ASP A 87 23.19 44.99 12.29
CA ASP A 87 22.08 45.02 11.34
C ASP A 87 22.34 44.09 10.14
N PRO A 88 21.66 42.91 10.08
CA PRO A 88 21.82 41.97 8.97
C PRO A 88 21.50 42.53 7.59
N GLN A 89 20.67 43.58 7.48
CA GLN A 89 20.32 44.18 6.18
C GLN A 89 21.52 44.88 5.53
N ARG A 90 22.50 45.30 6.32
CA ARG A 90 23.70 46.00 5.85
C ARG A 90 24.82 45.06 5.39
N PHE A 91 24.67 43.74 5.60
CA PHE A 91 25.70 42.77 5.27
C PHE A 91 25.97 42.72 3.76
N GLU A 92 24.94 42.85 2.93
CA GLU A 92 25.11 42.90 1.49
C GLU A 92 25.97 44.08 1.04
N GLU A 93 25.85 45.25 1.67
CA GLU A 93 26.67 46.42 1.36
C GLU A 93 28.14 46.21 1.76
N VAL A 94 28.37 45.61 2.92
CA VAL A 94 29.72 45.26 3.41
C VAL A 94 30.41 44.29 2.46
N GLU A 95 29.65 43.34 1.92
CA GLU A 95 30.07 42.31 0.97
C GLU A 95 30.18 42.81 -0.49
N ARG A 96 30.17 44.13 -0.76
CA ARG A 96 30.47 44.68 -2.10
C ARG A 96 31.94 44.98 -2.31
N GLY A 97 32.40 44.91 -3.56
CA GLY A 97 33.77 45.22 -3.93
C GLY A 97 34.75 44.11 -3.56
N LEU A 98 34.33 42.86 -3.78
CA LEU A 98 35.11 41.66 -3.47
C LEU A 98 36.12 41.34 -4.60
N VAL A 99 37.15 40.59 -4.24
CA VAL A 99 38.06 39.92 -5.17
C VAL A 99 37.69 38.44 -5.20
N PHE A 100 37.23 37.95 -6.35
CA PHE A 100 36.91 36.54 -6.53
C PHE A 100 38.19 35.70 -6.47
N VAL A 101 38.16 34.61 -5.71
CA VAL A 101 39.31 33.72 -5.53
C VAL A 101 39.11 32.43 -6.29
N GLY A 102 37.92 31.83 -6.21
CA GLY A 102 37.64 30.57 -6.87
C GLY A 102 36.26 30.02 -6.54
N MET A 103 35.99 28.82 -7.01
CA MET A 103 34.78 28.06 -6.70
C MET A 103 35.14 26.68 -6.20
N VAL A 104 34.31 26.15 -5.31
CA VAL A 104 34.38 24.77 -4.87
C VAL A 104 33.04 24.10 -5.15
N GLY A 105 33.08 22.88 -5.68
CA GLY A 105 31.90 22.04 -5.90
C GLY A 105 31.89 20.92 -4.87
N ILE A 106 30.83 20.85 -4.06
CA ILE A 106 30.63 19.80 -3.06
C ILE A 106 29.57 18.84 -3.61
N LYS A 107 29.92 17.57 -3.83
CA LYS A 107 28.94 16.55 -4.21
C LYS A 107 28.26 16.04 -2.95
N ASP A 108 26.94 16.09 -2.91
CA ASP A 108 26.13 15.28 -2.02
C ASP A 108 25.62 14.08 -2.84
N PRO A 109 26.32 12.93 -2.83
CA PRO A 109 26.01 11.84 -3.73
C PRO A 109 24.69 11.19 -3.33
N ALA A 110 23.82 10.97 -4.31
CA ALA A 110 22.69 10.07 -4.11
C ALA A 110 23.19 8.68 -3.73
N ARG A 111 22.41 7.98 -2.89
CA ARG A 111 22.74 6.60 -2.53
C ARG A 111 22.60 5.70 -3.76
N PRO A 112 23.50 4.70 -3.95
CA PRO A 112 23.55 3.91 -5.18
C PRO A 112 22.26 3.14 -5.45
N GLU A 113 21.54 2.73 -4.41
CA GLU A 113 20.28 2.00 -4.53
C GLU A 113 19.10 2.84 -5.05
N VAL A 114 19.12 4.17 -4.86
CA VAL A 114 17.99 5.06 -5.21
C VAL A 114 17.66 4.97 -6.70
N ALA A 115 18.68 4.97 -7.56
CA ALA A 115 18.49 4.89 -9.00
C ALA A 115 17.74 3.60 -9.42
N THR A 116 18.10 2.47 -8.80
CA THR A 116 17.42 1.17 -9.07
C THR A 116 16.00 1.15 -8.50
N SER A 117 15.80 1.76 -7.32
CA SER A 117 14.49 1.85 -6.69
C SER A 117 13.51 2.71 -7.50
N ILE A 118 13.97 3.82 -8.08
CA ILE A 118 13.15 4.68 -8.94
C ILE A 118 12.76 3.95 -10.23
N SER A 119 13.66 3.17 -10.82
CA SER A 119 13.32 2.30 -11.96
C SER A 119 12.24 1.27 -11.59
N ARG A 120 12.37 0.58 -10.44
CA ARG A 120 11.34 -0.35 -9.96
C ARG A 120 9.99 0.31 -9.69
N CYS A 121 9.99 1.54 -9.14
CA CYS A 121 8.76 2.33 -9.00
C CYS A 121 8.13 2.60 -10.37
N ARG A 122 8.93 2.99 -11.37
CA ARG A 122 8.44 3.27 -12.73
C ARG A 122 7.85 2.02 -13.39
N GLU A 123 8.51 0.87 -13.29
CA GLU A 123 8.00 -0.44 -13.75
C GLU A 123 6.65 -0.79 -13.09
N ALA A 124 6.50 -0.47 -11.80
CA ALA A 124 5.26 -0.66 -11.06
C ALA A 124 4.19 0.42 -11.34
N GLY A 125 4.42 1.33 -12.29
CA GLY A 125 3.51 2.42 -12.64
C GLY A 125 3.43 3.55 -11.61
N ILE A 126 4.40 3.64 -10.69
CA ILE A 126 4.46 4.65 -9.62
C ILE A 126 5.30 5.83 -10.12
N ARG A 127 4.72 7.03 -10.01
CA ARG A 127 5.36 8.27 -10.43
C ARG A 127 6.18 8.84 -9.26
N VAL A 128 7.45 9.13 -9.50
CA VAL A 128 8.36 9.71 -8.52
C VAL A 128 8.61 11.17 -8.89
N ILE A 129 8.19 12.09 -8.03
CA ILE A 129 8.36 13.53 -8.21
C ILE A 129 9.42 14.02 -7.22
N MET A 130 10.50 14.62 -7.72
CA MET A 130 11.51 15.24 -6.86
C MET A 130 11.06 16.63 -6.43
N ILE A 131 11.20 16.96 -5.16
CA ILE A 131 11.00 18.31 -4.63
C ILE A 131 12.15 18.70 -3.71
N THR A 132 12.92 19.71 -4.11
CA THR A 132 14.13 20.16 -3.41
C THR A 132 14.19 21.68 -3.25
N GLY A 133 14.90 22.13 -2.22
CA GLY A 133 15.27 23.54 -2.04
C GLY A 133 16.49 23.97 -2.87
N ASP A 134 17.16 23.03 -3.55
CA ASP A 134 18.35 23.32 -4.37
C ASP A 134 18.03 24.10 -5.65
N SER A 135 19.09 24.55 -6.32
CA SER A 135 19.01 25.22 -7.62
C SER A 135 18.49 24.29 -8.72
N ALA A 136 17.89 24.86 -9.76
CA ALA A 136 17.42 24.12 -10.93
C ALA A 136 18.51 23.24 -11.57
N ALA A 137 19.75 23.75 -11.68
CA ALA A 137 20.85 23.03 -12.27
C ALA A 137 21.22 21.78 -11.45
N THR A 138 21.38 21.94 -10.14
CA THR A 138 21.68 20.82 -9.22
C THR A 138 20.56 19.79 -9.20
N ALA A 139 19.30 20.24 -9.11
CA ALA A 139 18.13 19.35 -9.12
C ALA A 139 18.05 18.53 -10.43
N LYS A 140 18.28 19.18 -11.58
CA LYS A 140 18.33 18.51 -12.89
C LYS A 140 19.45 17.46 -12.97
N ALA A 141 20.63 17.77 -12.44
CA ALA A 141 21.75 16.84 -12.42
C ALA A 141 21.46 15.61 -11.52
N ILE A 142 20.93 15.82 -10.31
CA ILE A 142 20.55 14.71 -9.41
C ILE A 142 19.44 13.86 -10.04
N ALA A 143 18.42 14.49 -10.63
CA ALA A 143 17.32 13.79 -11.28
C ALA A 143 17.77 12.88 -12.43
N LYS A 144 18.85 13.25 -13.14
CA LYS A 144 19.51 12.38 -14.13
C LYS A 144 20.28 11.25 -13.45
N ASP A 145 21.09 11.54 -12.43
CA ASP A 145 21.88 10.54 -11.70
C ASP A 145 21.00 9.44 -11.06
N VAL A 146 19.77 9.78 -10.65
CA VAL A 146 18.84 8.84 -9.99
C VAL A 146 17.73 8.30 -10.90
N ASN A 147 17.82 8.47 -12.22
CA ASN A 147 16.85 7.96 -13.21
C ASN A 147 15.42 8.53 -13.12
N ILE A 148 15.21 9.68 -12.46
CA ILE A 148 13.92 10.41 -12.55
C ILE A 148 13.75 10.96 -13.96
N PHE A 149 14.79 11.54 -14.52
CA PHE A 149 14.82 11.92 -15.93
C PHE A 149 15.31 10.75 -16.78
N THR A 150 14.58 10.46 -17.85
CA THR A 150 14.99 9.49 -18.86
C THR A 150 16.08 10.10 -19.74
N ALA A 151 17.00 9.26 -20.22
CA ALA A 151 18.00 9.67 -21.20
C ALA A 151 17.30 10.10 -22.51
N GLU A 152 17.87 11.10 -23.18
CA GLU A 152 17.39 11.55 -24.48
C GLU A 152 17.56 10.39 -25.49
N GLY A 153 16.44 9.80 -25.92
CA GLY A 153 16.41 8.71 -26.92
C GLY A 153 15.75 7.38 -26.52
N ASP A 154 15.29 7.22 -25.27
CA ASP A 154 14.70 5.96 -24.76
C ASP A 154 13.16 5.86 -24.90
N THR A 155 12.51 6.74 -25.66
CA THR A 155 11.04 6.68 -25.85
C THR A 155 10.70 6.42 -27.31
N GLU A 156 10.41 5.16 -27.63
CA GLU A 156 9.54 4.78 -28.75
C GLU A 156 8.04 5.05 -28.43
N ASP A 157 7.73 5.56 -27.23
CA ASP A 157 6.39 5.99 -26.83
C ASP A 157 6.09 7.41 -27.34
N GLU A 158 5.09 7.53 -28.21
CA GLU A 158 4.60 8.79 -28.83
C GLU A 158 4.02 9.82 -27.81
N ASP A 159 3.91 9.47 -26.53
CA ASP A 159 3.49 10.39 -25.46
C ASP A 159 4.71 11.10 -24.85
N SER A 160 5.07 12.23 -25.45
CA SER A 160 6.12 13.19 -25.05
C SER A 160 6.23 13.40 -23.52
N ASN A 161 7.08 12.63 -22.83
CA ASN A 161 7.46 12.90 -21.44
C ASN A 161 8.73 13.74 -21.40
N ASP A 162 8.59 15.03 -21.73
CA ASP A 162 9.68 16.00 -21.57
C ASP A 162 10.19 15.99 -20.13
N ASN A 163 11.51 16.09 -19.96
CA ASN A 163 12.13 16.27 -18.65
C ASN A 163 11.86 17.70 -18.15
N LEU A 164 10.90 17.86 -17.24
CA LEU A 164 10.41 19.16 -16.79
C LEU A 164 10.99 19.55 -15.42
N VAL A 165 11.52 20.78 -15.34
CA VAL A 165 12.00 21.40 -14.10
C VAL A 165 11.26 22.70 -13.88
N PHE A 166 10.64 22.88 -12.71
CA PHE A 166 10.00 24.13 -12.32
C PHE A 166 10.51 24.63 -10.98
N GLU A 167 10.71 25.95 -10.87
CA GLU A 167 10.78 26.58 -9.56
C GLU A 167 9.39 26.54 -8.90
N GLY A 168 9.33 26.25 -7.59
CA GLY A 168 8.06 26.14 -6.86
C GLY A 168 7.15 27.35 -7.06
N SER A 169 7.67 28.55 -6.84
CA SER A 169 6.95 29.82 -7.03
C SER A 169 6.38 29.99 -8.44
N SER A 170 7.15 29.62 -9.47
CA SER A 170 6.76 29.74 -10.87
C SER A 170 5.66 28.75 -11.24
N PHE A 171 5.72 27.52 -10.70
CA PHE A 171 4.70 26.51 -10.95
C PHE A 171 3.36 26.87 -10.32
N PHE A 172 3.36 27.25 -9.05
CA PHE A 172 2.13 27.58 -8.33
C PHE A 172 1.48 28.89 -8.79
N ALA A 173 2.21 29.73 -9.53
CA ALA A 173 1.67 30.90 -10.21
C ALA A 173 0.87 30.57 -11.49
N LEU A 174 1.02 29.37 -12.06
CA LEU A 174 0.29 28.97 -13.26
C LEU A 174 -1.22 28.80 -12.97
N PRO A 175 -2.09 28.88 -13.98
CA PRO A 175 -3.50 28.51 -13.81
C PRO A 175 -3.66 27.05 -13.38
N GLN A 176 -4.65 26.75 -12.54
CA GLN A 176 -4.84 25.42 -11.95
C GLN A 176 -4.95 24.31 -13.02
N ASP A 177 -5.72 24.52 -14.09
CA ASP A 177 -5.88 23.54 -15.17
C ASP A 177 -4.54 23.16 -15.84
N ARG A 178 -3.61 24.13 -15.93
CA ARG A 178 -2.28 23.89 -16.48
C ARG A 178 -1.40 23.15 -15.48
N GLN A 179 -1.49 23.47 -14.19
CA GLN A 179 -0.80 22.73 -13.14
C GLN A 179 -1.23 21.26 -13.15
N GLU A 180 -2.54 20.99 -13.20
CA GLU A 180 -3.10 19.63 -13.22
C GLU A 180 -2.60 18.80 -14.42
N LYS A 181 -2.60 19.38 -15.63
CA LYS A 181 -2.03 18.72 -16.81
C LYS A 181 -0.54 18.43 -16.67
N LEU A 182 0.23 19.39 -16.14
CA LEU A 182 1.67 19.22 -15.94
C LEU A 182 1.99 18.18 -14.87
N LEU A 183 1.13 18.05 -13.84
CA LEU A 183 1.25 17.05 -12.79
C LEU A 183 0.96 15.63 -13.28
N LEU A 184 0.45 15.41 -14.49
CA LEU A 184 0.30 14.06 -15.06
C LEU A 184 1.61 13.53 -15.67
N ASN A 185 2.56 14.41 -15.98
CA ASN A 185 3.87 14.01 -16.51
C ASN A 185 4.63 13.13 -15.51
N ARG A 186 5.41 12.19 -16.04
CA ARG A 186 6.22 11.26 -15.22
C ARG A 186 7.56 11.83 -14.79
N ASN A 187 8.10 12.77 -15.56
CA ASN A 187 9.46 13.29 -15.42
C ASN A 187 9.42 14.73 -14.87
N LEU A 188 9.06 14.89 -13.60
CA LEU A 188 8.82 16.21 -12.99
C LEU A 188 9.72 16.45 -11.77
N VAL A 189 10.37 17.63 -11.76
CA VAL A 189 11.23 18.08 -10.67
C VAL A 189 10.85 19.50 -10.25
N PHE A 190 10.67 19.70 -8.94
CA PHE A 190 10.50 21.00 -8.31
C PHE A 190 11.78 21.43 -7.61
N CYS A 191 12.27 22.62 -7.92
CA CYS A 191 13.45 23.22 -7.29
C CYS A 191 13.10 24.53 -6.56
N ARG A 192 13.99 24.99 -5.68
CA ARG A 192 13.77 26.15 -4.79
C ARG A 192 12.39 26.13 -4.10
N ALA A 193 11.89 24.93 -3.75
CA ALA A 193 10.55 24.76 -3.21
C ALA A 193 10.48 25.15 -1.73
N GLU A 194 9.47 25.94 -1.36
CA GLU A 194 9.21 26.31 0.02
C GLU A 194 8.40 25.23 0.76
N PRO A 195 8.36 25.23 2.11
CA PRO A 195 7.55 24.28 2.88
C PRO A 195 6.06 24.27 2.48
N GLN A 196 5.51 25.43 2.13
CA GLN A 196 4.11 25.56 1.69
C GLN A 196 3.86 24.94 0.31
N ASP A 197 4.86 24.97 -0.57
CA ASP A 197 4.80 24.41 -1.92
C ASP A 197 4.64 22.88 -1.86
N LYS A 198 5.35 22.23 -0.93
CA LYS A 198 5.24 20.78 -0.70
C LYS A 198 3.81 20.38 -0.33
N GLN A 199 3.18 21.11 0.58
CA GLN A 199 1.78 20.87 0.99
C GLN A 199 0.79 21.11 -0.17
N ARG A 200 0.98 22.19 -0.93
CA ARG A 200 0.13 22.51 -2.08
C ARG A 200 0.21 21.43 -3.14
N LEU A 201 1.40 20.90 -3.41
CA LEU A 201 1.61 19.79 -4.34
C LEU A 201 0.81 18.54 -3.92
N ILE A 202 0.94 18.12 -2.66
CA ILE A 202 0.19 16.97 -2.13
C ILE A 202 -1.31 17.19 -2.26
N LYS A 203 -1.80 18.40 -1.93
CA LYS A 203 -3.22 18.75 -2.08
C LYS A 203 -3.72 18.62 -3.52
N GLN A 204 -2.91 19.01 -4.50
CA GLN A 204 -3.28 18.91 -5.92
C GLN A 204 -3.28 17.47 -6.40
N LEU A 205 -2.26 16.67 -6.04
CA LEU A 205 -2.24 15.24 -6.36
C LEU A 205 -3.46 14.52 -5.78
N GLN A 206 -3.84 14.83 -4.54
CA GLN A 206 -5.05 14.27 -3.92
C GLN A 206 -6.34 14.67 -4.64
N ARG A 207 -6.43 15.91 -5.16
CA ARG A 207 -7.59 16.37 -5.97
C ARG A 207 -7.69 15.63 -7.29
N LEU A 208 -6.56 15.27 -7.89
CA LEU A 208 -6.50 14.42 -9.08
C LEU A 208 -6.86 12.94 -8.79
N GLY A 209 -7.17 12.61 -7.54
CA GLY A 209 -7.53 11.24 -7.14
C GLY A 209 -6.31 10.34 -6.90
N GLU A 210 -5.09 10.89 -6.89
CA GLU A 210 -3.87 10.12 -6.64
C GLU A 210 -3.72 9.76 -5.15
N VAL A 211 -2.98 8.69 -4.89
CA VAL A 211 -2.53 8.31 -3.54
C VAL A 211 -1.07 8.72 -3.38
N ALA A 212 -0.86 9.96 -2.93
CA ALA A 212 0.48 10.53 -2.79
C ALA A 212 1.15 10.08 -1.48
N ALA A 213 2.33 9.46 -1.60
CA ALA A 213 3.26 9.27 -0.50
C ALA A 213 4.30 10.38 -0.52
N MET A 214 4.68 10.90 0.65
CA MET A 214 5.70 11.94 0.77
C MET A 214 6.85 11.48 1.67
N THR A 215 8.08 11.73 1.24
CA THR A 215 9.29 11.48 2.01
C THR A 215 9.90 12.80 2.50
N GLY A 216 10.38 12.84 3.75
CA GLY A 216 11.03 14.03 4.30
C GLY A 216 11.82 13.77 5.58
N ASP A 217 12.74 14.66 5.89
CA ASP A 217 13.64 14.56 7.05
C ASP A 217 13.61 15.84 7.90
N GLY A 218 13.22 16.98 7.33
CA GLY A 218 13.21 18.27 8.02
C GLY A 218 11.89 18.60 8.73
N VAL A 219 11.97 19.52 9.70
CA VAL A 219 10.79 20.15 10.32
C VAL A 219 9.89 20.82 9.27
N ASN A 220 10.49 21.31 8.19
CA ASN A 220 9.81 21.91 7.05
C ASN A 220 8.90 20.93 6.29
N ASP A 221 9.18 19.63 6.37
CA ASP A 221 8.40 18.60 5.68
C ASP A 221 7.22 18.12 6.51
N ALA A 222 7.24 18.36 7.83
CA ALA A 222 6.27 17.81 8.76
C ALA A 222 4.80 18.04 8.34
N PRO A 223 4.35 19.24 7.94
CA PRO A 223 2.95 19.40 7.61
C PRO A 223 2.58 18.81 6.24
N ALA A 224 3.55 18.63 5.34
CA ALA A 224 3.32 17.95 4.07
C ALA A 224 3.33 16.42 4.22
N LEU A 225 4.17 15.88 5.13
CA LEU A 225 4.15 14.48 5.58
C LEU A 225 2.78 14.13 6.17
N GLN A 226 2.28 14.95 7.10
CA GLN A 226 0.98 14.73 7.74
C GLN A 226 -0.19 14.83 6.76
N GLN A 227 -0.06 15.63 5.71
CA GLN A 227 -1.10 15.79 4.70
C GLN A 227 -1.11 14.64 3.68
N ALA A 228 0.01 13.97 3.45
CA ALA A 228 0.12 12.88 2.49
C ALA A 228 -0.79 11.72 2.86
N ALA A 229 -1.11 10.85 1.88
CA ALA A 229 -1.84 9.63 2.20
C ALA A 229 -0.98 8.66 3.04
N ILE A 230 0.34 8.72 2.83
CA ILE A 230 1.37 8.09 3.66
C ILE A 230 2.54 9.07 3.77
N GLY A 231 2.80 9.57 4.98
CA GLY A 231 4.03 10.30 5.31
C GLY A 231 5.16 9.34 5.67
N ILE A 232 6.35 9.54 5.11
CA ILE A 232 7.53 8.70 5.31
C ILE A 232 8.68 9.57 5.83
N ALA A 233 9.15 9.30 7.05
CA ALA A 233 10.27 10.03 7.66
C ALA A 233 11.56 9.21 7.66
N MET A 234 12.69 9.91 7.57
CA MET A 234 14.03 9.35 7.78
C MET A 234 14.27 9.07 9.28
N GLY A 235 14.76 7.89 9.63
CA GLY A 235 14.98 7.46 11.01
C GLY A 235 16.26 8.04 11.63
N ILE A 236 17.34 8.18 10.85
CA ILE A 236 18.64 8.65 11.33
C ILE A 236 18.78 10.16 11.08
N ALA A 237 18.64 10.60 9.84
CA ALA A 237 18.75 12.01 9.45
C ALA A 237 17.53 12.85 9.83
N GLY A 238 16.37 12.21 10.01
CA GLY A 238 15.11 12.91 10.25
C GLY A 238 15.02 13.54 11.64
N THR A 239 14.42 14.72 11.68
CA THR A 239 14.08 15.42 12.92
C THR A 239 12.97 14.71 13.69
N GLU A 240 12.90 14.91 15.01
CA GLU A 240 11.82 14.31 15.81
C GLU A 240 10.43 14.82 15.39
N VAL A 241 10.34 16.06 14.92
CA VAL A 241 9.09 16.63 14.39
C VAL A 241 8.65 15.92 13.11
N SER A 242 9.56 15.61 12.18
CA SER A 242 9.21 14.90 10.95
C SER A 242 8.82 13.44 11.24
N LYS A 243 9.49 12.77 12.17
CA LYS A 243 9.14 11.40 12.59
C LYS A 243 7.76 11.31 13.23
N GLN A 244 7.39 12.28 14.08
CA GLN A 244 6.07 12.34 14.69
C GLN A 244 4.95 12.66 13.69
N ALA A 245 5.27 13.36 12.61
CA ALA A 245 4.31 13.73 11.57
C ALA A 245 4.10 12.64 10.50
N ALA A 246 4.95 11.62 10.47
CA ALA A 246 4.92 10.55 9.47
C ALA A 246 4.17 9.31 9.95
N ASP A 247 3.61 8.55 9.01
CA ASP A 247 2.94 7.26 9.26
C ASP A 247 3.93 6.09 9.26
N MET A 248 5.07 6.26 8.58
CA MET A 248 6.13 5.28 8.45
C MET A 248 7.51 5.92 8.68
N ILE A 249 8.39 5.23 9.39
CA ILE A 249 9.77 5.67 9.63
C ILE A 249 10.75 4.67 9.02
N LEU A 250 11.66 5.16 8.19
CA LEU A 250 12.75 4.36 7.62
C LEU A 250 13.91 4.31 8.61
N ALA A 251 13.98 3.26 9.43
CA ALA A 251 15.00 3.14 10.46
C ALA A 251 16.45 3.13 9.92
N ASP A 252 16.63 2.82 8.64
CA ASP A 252 17.90 2.69 7.93
C ASP A 252 18.19 3.85 6.95
N ASP A 253 17.30 4.85 6.85
CA ASP A 253 17.39 5.95 5.89
C ASP A 253 17.53 5.49 4.42
N ASN A 254 17.01 4.31 4.09
CA ASN A 254 17.15 3.72 2.77
C ASN A 254 15.85 3.85 1.94
N PHE A 255 15.93 4.54 0.81
CA PHE A 255 14.81 4.69 -0.12
C PHE A 255 14.33 3.34 -0.69
N ALA A 256 15.22 2.35 -0.84
CA ALA A 256 14.85 1.02 -1.32
C ALA A 256 13.79 0.34 -0.42
N THR A 257 13.77 0.67 0.87
CA THR A 257 12.78 0.17 1.83
C THR A 257 11.35 0.61 1.46
N ILE A 258 11.18 1.77 0.82
CA ILE A 258 9.88 2.23 0.32
C ILE A 258 9.37 1.29 -0.79
N VAL A 259 10.25 0.88 -1.70
CA VAL A 259 9.89 -0.04 -2.79
C VAL A 259 9.45 -1.39 -2.22
N THR A 260 10.20 -1.92 -1.26
CA THR A 260 9.83 -3.15 -0.54
C THR A 260 8.50 -2.99 0.20
N ALA A 261 8.26 -1.86 0.87
CA ALA A 261 7.01 -1.59 1.57
C ALA A 261 5.81 -1.52 0.61
N VAL A 262 5.99 -0.98 -0.60
CA VAL A 262 4.96 -0.99 -1.65
C VAL A 262 4.67 -2.41 -2.12
N GLU A 263 5.71 -3.21 -2.37
CA GLU A 263 5.59 -4.61 -2.79
C GLU A 263 4.81 -5.44 -1.75
N GLU A 264 5.19 -5.32 -0.47
CA GLU A 264 4.49 -5.94 0.66
C GLU A 264 3.06 -5.40 0.81
N GLY A 265 2.85 -4.09 0.68
CA GLY A 265 1.52 -3.49 0.76
C GLY A 265 0.56 -4.03 -0.29
N ARG A 266 1.05 -4.23 -1.52
CA ARG A 266 0.25 -4.86 -2.59
C ARG A 266 -0.04 -6.33 -2.31
N ALA A 267 0.92 -7.07 -1.76
CA ALA A 267 0.75 -8.48 -1.38
C ALA A 267 -0.29 -8.64 -0.27
N ILE A 268 -0.16 -7.85 0.81
CA ILE A 268 -1.12 -7.83 1.92
C ILE A 268 -2.52 -7.50 1.40
N TYR A 269 -2.67 -6.50 0.52
CA TYR A 269 -3.97 -6.14 -0.04
C TYR A 269 -4.60 -7.27 -0.86
N ALA A 270 -3.81 -7.96 -1.70
CA ALA A 270 -4.30 -9.10 -2.48
C ALA A 270 -4.76 -10.26 -1.56
N ASN A 271 -4.01 -10.52 -0.49
CA ASN A 271 -4.37 -11.51 0.52
C ASN A 271 -5.63 -11.09 1.30
N MET A 272 -5.75 -9.81 1.65
CA MET A 272 -6.94 -9.23 2.27
C MET A 272 -8.19 -9.44 1.44
N LYS A 273 -8.11 -9.11 0.15
CA LYS A 273 -9.21 -9.35 -0.78
C LYS A 273 -9.61 -10.83 -0.81
N SER A 274 -8.63 -11.73 -0.84
CA SER A 274 -8.88 -13.17 -0.90
C SER A 274 -9.63 -13.69 0.34
N PHE A 275 -9.21 -13.32 1.55
CA PHE A 275 -9.90 -13.79 2.76
C PHE A 275 -11.25 -13.10 3.00
N ILE A 276 -11.39 -11.82 2.67
CA ILE A 276 -12.69 -11.11 2.77
C ILE A 276 -13.70 -11.80 1.85
N ASN A 277 -13.28 -12.10 0.62
CA ASN A 277 -14.12 -12.78 -0.35
C ASN A 277 -14.51 -14.20 0.09
N PHE A 278 -13.57 -14.93 0.71
CA PHE A 278 -13.86 -16.23 1.32
C PHE A 278 -14.97 -16.10 2.38
N LEU A 279 -14.83 -15.18 3.35
CA LEU A 279 -15.79 -14.95 4.43
C LEU A 279 -17.17 -14.52 3.93
N ILE A 280 -17.22 -13.62 2.94
CA ILE A 280 -18.48 -13.21 2.31
C ILE A 280 -19.19 -14.43 1.69
N THR A 281 -18.44 -15.31 1.04
CA THR A 281 -19.01 -16.52 0.42
C THR A 281 -19.50 -17.52 1.46
N CYS A 282 -18.85 -17.66 2.64
CA CYS A 282 -19.37 -18.47 3.76
C CYS A 282 -20.76 -17.97 4.16
N ASN A 283 -20.82 -16.68 4.48
CA ASN A 283 -22.04 -16.03 4.96
C ASN A 283 -23.19 -16.14 3.96
N ILE A 284 -22.93 -15.99 2.66
CA ILE A 284 -23.96 -16.22 1.63
C ILE A 284 -24.47 -17.66 1.71
N GLY A 285 -23.60 -18.65 1.86
CA GLY A 285 -23.99 -20.06 1.98
C GLY A 285 -24.85 -20.36 3.19
N GLU A 286 -24.50 -19.80 4.35
CA GLU A 286 -25.27 -19.93 5.58
C GLU A 286 -26.65 -19.28 5.46
N VAL A 287 -26.71 -18.05 4.94
CA VAL A 287 -27.98 -17.34 4.69
C VAL A 287 -28.85 -18.14 3.74
N MET A 288 -28.26 -18.71 2.68
CA MET A 288 -28.98 -19.57 1.74
C MET A 288 -29.50 -20.85 2.39
N ALA A 289 -28.77 -21.47 3.33
CA ALA A 289 -29.25 -22.65 4.07
C ALA A 289 -30.47 -22.32 4.94
N VAL A 290 -30.43 -21.20 5.66
CA VAL A 290 -31.56 -20.73 6.50
C VAL A 290 -32.76 -20.35 5.62
N PHE A 291 -32.52 -19.64 4.53
CA PHE A 291 -33.56 -19.21 3.60
C PHE A 291 -34.26 -20.40 2.93
N VAL A 292 -33.50 -21.36 2.40
CA VAL A 292 -34.06 -22.55 1.72
C VAL A 292 -34.81 -23.44 2.71
N SER A 293 -34.29 -23.66 3.92
CA SER A 293 -34.99 -24.46 4.93
C SER A 293 -36.31 -23.82 5.36
N THR A 294 -36.33 -22.50 5.54
CA THR A 294 -37.56 -21.75 5.85
C THR A 294 -38.56 -21.81 4.70
N LEU A 295 -38.11 -21.60 3.45
CA LEU A 295 -38.96 -21.67 2.26
C LEU A 295 -39.59 -23.05 2.06
N MET A 296 -38.84 -24.11 2.39
CA MET A 296 -39.35 -25.48 2.32
C MET A 296 -40.28 -25.85 3.48
N GLY A 297 -40.35 -25.04 4.55
CA GLY A 297 -41.17 -25.33 5.74
C GLY A 297 -40.65 -26.48 6.61
N ILE A 298 -39.36 -26.85 6.46
CA ILE A 298 -38.77 -27.95 7.23
C ILE A 298 -38.27 -27.47 8.61
N PRO A 299 -37.96 -28.37 9.56
CA PRO A 299 -37.34 -27.97 10.81
C PRO A 299 -36.04 -27.21 10.57
N GLU A 300 -35.72 -26.29 11.48
CA GLU A 300 -34.47 -25.53 11.47
C GLU A 300 -33.26 -26.47 11.33
N VAL A 301 -32.51 -26.30 10.23
CA VAL A 301 -31.41 -27.18 9.85
C VAL A 301 -30.17 -26.93 10.72
N LEU A 302 -29.84 -25.65 10.92
CA LEU A 302 -28.72 -25.18 11.74
C LEU A 302 -29.25 -24.16 12.76
N GLY A 303 -28.89 -24.35 14.03
CA GLY A 303 -29.23 -23.40 15.09
C GLY A 303 -28.27 -22.20 15.14
N PRO A 304 -28.63 -21.12 15.86
CA PRO A 304 -27.77 -19.94 16.01
C PRO A 304 -26.39 -20.25 16.59
N LEU A 305 -26.32 -21.20 17.53
CA LEU A 305 -25.06 -21.63 18.13
C LEU A 305 -24.14 -22.33 17.11
N HIS A 306 -24.71 -23.08 16.15
CA HIS A 306 -23.95 -23.70 15.07
C HIS A 306 -23.35 -22.65 14.15
N LEU A 307 -24.14 -21.67 13.72
CA LEU A 307 -23.69 -20.58 12.85
C LEU A 307 -22.64 -19.70 13.53
N LEU A 308 -22.79 -19.42 14.83
CA LEU A 308 -21.80 -18.66 15.59
C LEU A 308 -20.47 -19.42 15.67
N TRP A 309 -20.52 -20.73 15.89
CA TRP A 309 -19.33 -21.58 15.92
C TRP A 309 -18.63 -21.62 14.56
N VAL A 310 -19.40 -21.72 13.48
CA VAL A 310 -18.85 -21.75 12.13
C VAL A 310 -18.11 -20.44 11.82
N ASN A 311 -18.83 -19.32 11.90
CA ASN A 311 -18.27 -18.00 11.55
C ASN A 311 -17.07 -17.58 12.41
N LEU A 312 -17.08 -17.88 13.71
CA LEU A 312 -16.05 -17.40 14.63
C LEU A 312 -14.88 -18.38 14.77
N VAL A 313 -15.17 -19.69 14.81
CA VAL A 313 -14.18 -20.70 15.20
C VAL A 313 -13.70 -21.51 14.01
N THR A 314 -14.59 -21.98 13.13
CA THR A 314 -14.15 -22.81 12.01
C THR A 314 -13.59 -21.98 10.86
N ASP A 315 -14.22 -20.84 10.54
CA ASP A 315 -13.83 -20.01 9.39
C ASP A 315 -12.72 -19.00 9.68
N GLY A 316 -12.53 -18.63 10.95
CA GLY A 316 -11.48 -17.70 11.37
C GLY A 316 -10.05 -18.18 11.01
N PRO A 317 -9.66 -19.41 11.38
CA PRO A 317 -8.33 -19.95 11.06
C PRO A 317 -8.00 -20.01 9.55
N PRO A 318 -8.85 -20.55 8.65
CA PRO A 318 -8.56 -20.54 7.22
C PRO A 318 -8.55 -19.12 6.64
N ALA A 319 -9.45 -18.22 7.08
CA ALA A 319 -9.43 -16.83 6.65
C ALA A 319 -8.11 -16.12 7.03
N THR A 320 -7.64 -16.33 8.26
CA THR A 320 -6.34 -15.81 8.72
C THR A 320 -5.20 -16.39 7.91
N ALA A 321 -5.26 -17.69 7.62
CA ALA A 321 -4.23 -18.36 6.84
C ALA A 321 -4.13 -17.85 5.40
N LEU A 322 -5.25 -17.51 4.75
CA LEU A 322 -5.27 -16.86 3.44
C LEU A 322 -4.57 -15.49 3.45
N GLY A 323 -4.49 -14.83 4.61
CA GLY A 323 -3.67 -13.63 4.84
C GLY A 323 -2.17 -13.84 4.59
N PHE A 324 -1.70 -15.08 4.67
CA PHE A 324 -0.30 -15.48 4.48
C PHE A 324 -0.05 -16.17 3.13
N ASN A 325 -0.90 -15.94 2.14
CA ASN A 325 -0.63 -16.42 0.78
C ASN A 325 0.65 -15.77 0.24
N PRO A 326 1.48 -16.52 -0.52
CA PRO A 326 2.70 -15.98 -1.11
C PRO A 326 2.38 -14.88 -2.12
N PRO A 327 3.19 -13.81 -2.20
CA PRO A 327 2.99 -12.74 -3.18
C PRO A 327 3.14 -13.25 -4.61
N ASP A 328 2.39 -12.62 -5.53
CA ASP A 328 2.55 -12.85 -6.97
C ASP A 328 3.93 -12.32 -7.43
N PRO A 329 4.76 -13.10 -8.14
CA PRO A 329 6.05 -12.63 -8.64
C PRO A 329 5.97 -11.36 -9.50
N ASN A 330 4.83 -11.16 -10.17
CA ASN A 330 4.61 -10.01 -11.06
C ASN A 330 3.88 -8.86 -10.37
N ASN A 331 3.82 -8.85 -9.04
CA ASN A 331 3.12 -7.83 -8.26
C ASN A 331 3.66 -6.40 -8.50
N MET A 332 4.97 -6.27 -8.79
CA MET A 332 5.62 -5.00 -9.12
C MET A 332 5.60 -4.65 -10.62
N GLN A 333 4.91 -5.43 -11.46
CA GLN A 333 4.75 -5.14 -12.90
C GLN A 333 3.35 -4.59 -13.25
N ARG A 334 2.43 -4.58 -12.27
CA ARG A 334 1.07 -4.05 -12.45
C ARG A 334 1.02 -2.57 -12.08
N PRO A 335 0.15 -1.76 -12.72
CA PRO A 335 -0.06 -0.38 -12.30
C PRO A 335 -0.71 -0.31 -10.90
N PRO A 336 -0.61 0.84 -10.21
CA PRO A 336 -1.32 1.05 -8.95
C PRO A 336 -2.83 0.88 -9.13
N ARG A 337 -3.50 0.29 -8.13
CA ARG A 337 -4.96 0.15 -8.12
C ARG A 337 -5.65 1.51 -8.01
N GLY A 338 -6.85 1.61 -8.58
CA GLY A 338 -7.72 2.76 -8.40
C GLY A 338 -8.23 2.87 -6.96
N ARG A 339 -8.48 4.10 -6.50
CA ARG A 339 -9.08 4.35 -5.17
C ARG A 339 -10.52 3.82 -5.07
N THR A 340 -11.22 3.80 -6.19
CA THR A 340 -12.63 3.39 -6.30
C THR A 340 -12.79 1.95 -6.80
N ASP A 341 -11.69 1.21 -6.93
CA ASP A 341 -11.76 -0.19 -7.36
C ASP A 341 -12.54 -1.00 -6.30
N PRO A 342 -13.66 -1.64 -6.67
CA PRO A 342 -14.45 -2.39 -5.72
C PRO A 342 -13.69 -3.64 -5.27
N LEU A 343 -13.80 -3.99 -3.98
CA LEU A 343 -13.20 -5.23 -3.46
C LEU A 343 -13.79 -6.47 -4.14
N VAL A 344 -15.08 -6.44 -4.47
CA VAL A 344 -15.81 -7.51 -5.15
C VAL A 344 -16.33 -6.99 -6.48
N SER A 345 -15.83 -7.55 -7.59
CA SER A 345 -16.35 -7.22 -8.93
C SER A 345 -17.76 -7.80 -9.13
N LYS A 346 -18.54 -7.25 -10.06
CA LYS A 346 -19.89 -7.77 -10.35
C LYS A 346 -19.86 -9.25 -10.76
N PHE A 347 -18.88 -9.65 -11.56
CA PHE A 347 -18.72 -11.05 -11.98
C PHE A 347 -18.31 -11.94 -10.80
N THR A 348 -17.36 -11.48 -10.00
CA THR A 348 -16.92 -12.16 -8.77
C THR A 348 -18.10 -12.35 -7.80
N LEU A 349 -18.99 -11.36 -7.69
CA LEU A 349 -20.20 -11.44 -6.86
C LEU A 349 -21.17 -12.52 -7.34
N VAL A 350 -21.43 -12.58 -8.66
CA VAL A 350 -22.29 -13.63 -9.24
C VAL A 350 -21.71 -15.02 -8.94
N ARG A 351 -20.40 -15.19 -9.09
CA ARG A 351 -19.71 -16.43 -8.74
C ARG A 351 -19.96 -16.82 -7.28
N TYR A 352 -19.78 -15.89 -6.34
CA TYR A 352 -19.98 -16.16 -4.91
C TYR A 352 -21.44 -16.45 -4.55
N ILE A 353 -22.40 -15.82 -5.24
CA ILE A 353 -23.82 -16.15 -5.10
C ILE A 353 -24.10 -17.58 -5.56
N LEU A 354 -23.53 -18.00 -6.70
CA LEU A 354 -23.71 -19.37 -7.21
C LEU A 354 -23.09 -20.40 -6.26
N THR A 355 -21.84 -20.19 -5.82
CA THR A 355 -21.17 -21.06 -4.86
C THR A 355 -21.92 -21.10 -3.53
N GLY A 356 -22.28 -19.95 -2.97
CA GLY A 356 -23.02 -19.86 -1.71
C GLY A 356 -24.38 -20.52 -1.80
N SER A 357 -25.11 -20.33 -2.91
CA SER A 357 -26.38 -21.01 -3.15
C SER A 357 -26.22 -22.54 -3.17
N TYR A 358 -25.17 -23.05 -3.80
CA TYR A 358 -24.84 -24.48 -3.74
C TYR A 358 -24.59 -24.93 -2.29
N VAL A 359 -23.77 -24.21 -1.52
CA VAL A 359 -23.47 -24.55 -0.12
C VAL A 359 -24.76 -24.59 0.72
N GLY A 360 -25.64 -23.61 0.55
CA GLY A 360 -26.92 -23.57 1.25
C GLY A 360 -27.84 -24.75 0.90
N ILE A 361 -28.00 -25.02 -0.40
CA ILE A 361 -28.83 -26.13 -0.90
C ILE A 361 -28.23 -27.48 -0.48
N ALA A 362 -26.92 -27.65 -0.55
CA ALA A 362 -26.25 -28.90 -0.18
C ALA A 362 -26.34 -29.18 1.32
N THR A 363 -26.24 -28.14 2.17
CA THR A 363 -26.43 -28.25 3.63
C THR A 363 -27.85 -28.73 3.96
N VAL A 364 -28.87 -28.11 3.35
CA VAL A 364 -30.27 -28.54 3.50
C VAL A 364 -30.49 -29.93 2.89
N GLY A 365 -29.88 -30.21 1.74
CA GLY A 365 -29.95 -31.51 1.06
C GLY A 365 -29.40 -32.65 1.92
N ALA A 366 -28.27 -32.43 2.60
CA ALA A 366 -27.69 -33.39 3.53
C ALA A 366 -28.63 -33.67 4.72
N PHE A 367 -29.25 -32.62 5.28
CA PHE A 367 -30.26 -32.73 6.33
C PHE A 367 -31.48 -33.57 5.89
N VAL A 368 -32.06 -33.23 4.74
CA VAL A 368 -33.22 -33.94 4.17
C VAL A 368 -32.87 -35.40 3.84
N THR A 369 -31.67 -35.66 3.33
CA THR A 369 -31.21 -37.02 3.00
C THR A 369 -31.11 -37.87 4.26
N LYS A 370 -30.62 -37.31 5.37
CA LYS A 370 -30.58 -38.02 6.67
C LYS A 370 -31.98 -38.37 7.17
N TYR A 371 -32.94 -37.45 7.06
CA TYR A 371 -34.35 -37.72 7.40
C TYR A 371 -34.98 -38.81 6.51
N ARG A 372 -34.68 -38.81 5.21
CA ARG A 372 -35.13 -39.89 4.30
C ARG A 372 -34.57 -41.25 4.68
N GLN A 373 -33.31 -41.33 5.13
CA GLN A 373 -32.74 -42.59 5.65
C GLN A 373 -33.42 -43.06 6.93
N MET A 374 -33.94 -42.14 7.75
CA MET A 374 -34.78 -42.47 8.91
C MET A 374 -36.21 -42.86 8.53
N GLY A 375 -36.56 -42.90 7.24
CA GLY A 375 -37.89 -43.27 6.75
C GLY A 375 -38.90 -42.12 6.70
N VAL A 376 -38.45 -40.87 6.90
CA VAL A 376 -39.31 -39.68 6.86
C VAL A 376 -39.43 -39.17 5.42
N SER A 377 -40.67 -39.03 4.93
CA SER A 377 -40.92 -38.46 3.61
C SER A 377 -40.71 -36.94 3.60
N LEU A 378 -40.49 -36.34 2.43
CA LEU A 378 -40.36 -34.89 2.32
C LEU A 378 -41.65 -34.19 2.76
N GLU A 379 -42.81 -34.71 2.37
CA GLU A 379 -44.12 -34.16 2.74
C GLU A 379 -44.34 -34.16 4.25
N GLN A 380 -43.93 -35.23 4.94
CA GLN A 380 -43.93 -35.29 6.40
C GLN A 380 -42.98 -34.23 6.99
N LEU A 381 -41.76 -34.12 6.45
CA LEU A 381 -40.77 -33.15 6.94
C LEU A 381 -41.26 -31.69 6.81
N GLN A 382 -42.02 -31.35 5.75
CA GLN A 382 -42.59 -30.00 5.57
C GLN A 382 -43.75 -29.71 6.52
N HIS A 383 -44.48 -30.74 6.96
CA HIS A 383 -45.61 -30.60 7.87
C HIS A 383 -45.25 -30.99 9.32
N TRP A 384 -43.96 -31.01 9.66
CA TRP A 384 -43.45 -31.52 10.93
C TRP A 384 -44.14 -30.93 12.17
N ALA A 385 -44.58 -29.66 12.11
CA ALA A 385 -45.30 -28.98 13.19
C ALA A 385 -46.66 -29.64 13.51
N GLN A 386 -47.27 -30.33 12.55
CA GLN A 386 -48.56 -31.01 12.70
C GLN A 386 -48.41 -32.48 13.14
N CYS A 387 -47.20 -32.93 13.46
CA CYS A 387 -46.91 -34.33 13.75
C CYS A 387 -47.81 -34.93 14.83
N ALA A 388 -48.18 -34.16 15.86
CA ALA A 388 -49.06 -34.61 16.93
C ALA A 388 -50.45 -35.05 16.43
N GLY A 389 -50.92 -34.57 15.28
CA GLY A 389 -52.21 -34.90 14.66
C GLY A 389 -52.16 -35.98 13.59
N TRP A 390 -50.99 -36.55 13.28
CA TRP A 390 -50.85 -37.55 12.21
C TRP A 390 -51.40 -38.94 12.56
N SER A 391 -51.85 -39.15 13.80
CA SER A 391 -52.42 -40.42 14.26
C SER A 391 -53.81 -40.75 13.66
N GLU A 392 -54.51 -39.79 13.04
CA GLU A 392 -55.91 -39.96 12.58
C GLU A 392 -56.19 -39.54 11.12
N GLY A 393 -55.22 -39.64 10.17
CA GLY A 393 -55.44 -39.17 8.80
C GLY A 393 -54.58 -39.75 7.68
N ALA A 394 -54.74 -39.22 6.45
CA ALA A 394 -54.14 -39.71 5.20
C ALA A 394 -52.58 -39.71 5.17
N LEU A 395 -51.93 -39.04 6.11
CA LEU A 395 -50.47 -39.02 6.32
C LEU A 395 -49.95 -40.21 7.16
N ALA A 396 -50.84 -41.10 7.64
CA ALA A 396 -50.53 -42.30 8.43
C ALA A 396 -49.85 -43.43 7.63
N ARG A 397 -48.95 -43.10 6.69
CA ARG A 397 -48.30 -44.11 5.84
C ARG A 397 -47.11 -44.82 6.50
N PHE A 398 -46.58 -44.34 7.63
CA PHE A 398 -45.59 -45.02 8.48
C PHE A 398 -45.63 -44.48 9.94
N PRO A 399 -45.37 -45.30 10.98
CA PRO A 399 -45.33 -44.83 12.36
C PRO A 399 -43.97 -44.17 12.67
N VAL A 400 -43.77 -42.94 12.19
CA VAL A 400 -42.65 -42.12 12.66
C VAL A 400 -43.10 -41.41 13.93
N ALA A 401 -42.51 -41.74 15.07
CA ALA A 401 -42.77 -41.02 16.32
C ALA A 401 -42.33 -39.54 16.16
N CYS A 402 -43.13 -38.59 16.66
CA CYS A 402 -42.79 -37.16 16.58
C CYS A 402 -41.45 -36.79 17.24
N ASP A 403 -40.96 -37.66 18.12
CA ASP A 403 -39.59 -37.69 18.63
C ASP A 403 -38.51 -37.64 17.54
N ALA A 404 -38.79 -38.06 16.30
CA ALA A 404 -37.87 -37.92 15.17
C ALA A 404 -37.60 -36.45 14.78
N PHE A 405 -38.52 -35.54 15.10
CA PHE A 405 -38.38 -34.10 14.85
C PHE A 405 -37.97 -33.33 16.09
N SER A 406 -37.94 -33.98 17.26
CA SER A 406 -37.60 -33.33 18.52
C SER A 406 -36.10 -33.01 18.61
N ALA A 407 -35.80 -31.92 19.30
CA ALA A 407 -34.44 -31.46 19.57
C ALA A 407 -33.62 -32.42 20.46
N SER A 408 -34.21 -33.51 20.97
CA SER A 408 -33.55 -34.48 21.85
C SER A 408 -33.18 -35.80 21.18
N LYS A 409 -33.65 -36.07 19.95
CA LYS A 409 -33.41 -37.35 19.26
C LYS A 409 -33.08 -37.16 17.78
N GLY A 410 -34.08 -37.11 16.89
CA GLY A 410 -33.83 -37.23 15.45
C GLY A 410 -33.23 -35.97 14.81
N LYS A 411 -33.64 -34.77 15.26
CA LYS A 411 -33.11 -33.48 14.74
C LYS A 411 -31.61 -33.36 14.96
N VAL A 412 -31.14 -33.77 16.13
CA VAL A 412 -29.73 -33.75 16.56
C VAL A 412 -28.80 -34.42 15.54
N GLY A 413 -29.20 -35.59 15.02
CA GLY A 413 -28.41 -36.32 14.03
C GLY A 413 -28.46 -35.73 12.63
N ALA A 414 -29.62 -35.20 12.21
CA ALA A 414 -29.74 -34.52 10.93
C ALA A 414 -28.97 -33.18 10.92
N SER A 415 -29.05 -32.40 12.00
CA SER A 415 -28.27 -31.17 12.17
C SER A 415 -26.77 -31.45 12.26
N ALA A 416 -26.33 -32.56 12.88
CA ALA A 416 -24.92 -32.96 12.88
C ALA A 416 -24.39 -33.26 11.48
N VAL A 417 -25.18 -33.93 10.63
CA VAL A 417 -24.83 -34.17 9.22
C VAL A 417 -24.77 -32.85 8.45
N ALA A 418 -25.76 -31.98 8.62
CA ALA A 418 -25.84 -30.70 7.93
C ALA A 418 -24.65 -29.79 8.30
N LEU A 419 -24.39 -29.63 9.60
CA LEU A 419 -23.26 -28.85 10.09
C LEU A 419 -21.92 -29.41 9.59
N SER A 420 -21.76 -30.72 9.58
CA SER A 420 -20.54 -31.35 9.06
C SER A 420 -20.37 -31.16 7.56
N ALA A 421 -21.47 -31.19 6.79
CA ALA A 421 -21.44 -30.88 5.36
C ALA A 421 -21.04 -29.41 5.12
N LEU A 422 -21.57 -28.47 5.91
CA LEU A 422 -21.22 -27.05 5.86
C LEU A 422 -19.73 -26.84 6.15
N VAL A 423 -19.24 -27.32 7.31
CA VAL A 423 -17.82 -27.19 7.71
C VAL A 423 -16.90 -27.84 6.67
N CYS A 424 -17.23 -29.04 6.17
CA CYS A 424 -16.43 -29.67 5.12
C CYS A 424 -16.41 -28.85 3.82
N MET A 425 -17.55 -28.28 3.42
CA MET A 425 -17.61 -27.41 2.23
C MET A 425 -16.78 -26.15 2.41
N GLU A 426 -16.81 -25.51 3.58
CA GLU A 426 -16.01 -24.32 3.87
C GLU A 426 -14.51 -24.61 3.88
N MET A 427 -14.10 -25.74 4.44
CA MET A 427 -12.70 -26.19 4.39
C MET A 427 -12.23 -26.47 2.96
N LEU A 428 -13.07 -27.13 2.14
CA LEU A 428 -12.79 -27.35 0.72
C LEU A 428 -12.70 -26.02 -0.05
N ARG A 429 -13.61 -25.07 0.24
CA ARG A 429 -13.58 -23.76 -0.39
C ARG A 429 -12.37 -22.94 0.03
N ALA A 430 -11.95 -23.01 1.30
CA ALA A 430 -10.73 -22.35 1.77
C ALA A 430 -9.51 -22.79 0.96
N MET A 431 -9.40 -24.10 0.67
CA MET A 431 -8.37 -24.62 -0.22
C MET A 431 -8.50 -24.07 -1.65
N CYS A 432 -9.73 -23.94 -2.18
CA CYS A 432 -9.96 -23.34 -3.49
C CYS A 432 -9.62 -21.83 -3.51
N ALA A 433 -9.71 -21.13 -2.38
CA ALA A 433 -9.53 -19.69 -2.25
C ALA A 433 -8.06 -19.23 -2.23
N VAL A 434 -7.09 -20.14 -2.37
CA VAL A 434 -5.66 -19.80 -2.55
C VAL A 434 -5.43 -18.89 -3.75
N SER A 435 -6.23 -19.06 -4.80
CA SER A 435 -6.19 -18.21 -5.98
C SER A 435 -7.60 -17.90 -6.47
N GLU A 436 -7.84 -16.65 -6.84
CA GLU A 436 -9.13 -16.20 -7.39
C GLU A 436 -9.36 -16.75 -8.80
N THR A 437 -8.29 -16.92 -9.58
CA THR A 437 -8.36 -17.26 -11.02
C THR A 437 -7.66 -18.56 -11.37
N GLU A 438 -6.62 -18.96 -10.64
CA GLU A 438 -5.85 -20.17 -10.95
C GLU A 438 -6.47 -21.43 -10.36
N SER A 439 -6.28 -22.54 -11.08
CA SER A 439 -6.75 -23.86 -10.66
C SER A 439 -5.96 -24.36 -9.45
N LEU A 440 -6.59 -25.19 -8.63
CA LEU A 440 -5.92 -25.98 -7.59
C LEU A 440 -4.78 -26.86 -8.12
N LEU A 441 -4.81 -27.23 -9.40
CA LEU A 441 -3.76 -28.04 -10.03
C LEU A 441 -2.50 -27.22 -10.32
N THR A 442 -2.64 -25.92 -10.61
CA THR A 442 -1.51 -25.02 -10.90
C THR A 442 -1.00 -24.34 -9.63
N LYS A 443 -1.91 -23.88 -8.77
CA LYS A 443 -1.62 -23.34 -7.44
C LYS A 443 -2.17 -24.27 -6.36
N PRO A 444 -1.38 -25.25 -5.92
CA PRO A 444 -1.86 -26.24 -4.98
C PRO A 444 -1.99 -25.68 -3.55
N PRO A 445 -2.89 -26.24 -2.71
CA PRO A 445 -3.11 -25.76 -1.34
C PRO A 445 -1.87 -25.77 -0.44
N TRP A 446 -0.92 -26.68 -0.69
CA TRP A 446 0.31 -26.76 0.09
C TRP A 446 1.33 -25.65 -0.22
N ALA A 447 1.07 -24.81 -1.22
CA ALA A 447 1.84 -23.57 -1.44
C ALA A 447 1.74 -22.64 -0.21
N ASN A 448 0.61 -22.70 0.52
CA ASN A 448 0.45 -22.02 1.79
C ASN A 448 0.36 -23.04 2.93
N ARG A 449 1.50 -23.27 3.62
CA ARG A 449 1.57 -24.18 4.78
C ARG A 449 0.63 -23.77 5.92
N PHE A 450 0.38 -22.47 6.08
CA PHE A 450 -0.53 -21.97 7.11
C PHE A 450 -1.98 -22.30 6.78
N LEU A 451 -2.34 -22.40 5.50
CA LEU A 451 -3.68 -22.81 5.09
C LEU A 451 -3.95 -24.28 5.42
N LEU A 452 -2.96 -25.16 5.25
CA LEU A 452 -3.10 -26.56 5.69
C LEU A 452 -3.39 -26.64 7.19
N LEU A 453 -2.68 -25.85 8.00
CA LEU A 453 -2.96 -25.75 9.43
C LEU A 453 -4.35 -25.13 9.69
N GLY A 454 -4.68 -24.06 8.97
CA GLY A 454 -5.95 -23.35 9.04
C GLY A 454 -7.16 -24.19 8.63
N VAL A 455 -6.97 -25.27 7.86
CA VAL A 455 -8.05 -26.21 7.50
C VAL A 455 -8.08 -27.42 8.44
N THR A 456 -6.92 -27.96 8.78
CA THR A 456 -6.83 -29.16 9.63
C THR A 456 -7.25 -28.88 11.07
N PHE A 457 -6.88 -27.72 11.63
CA PHE A 457 -7.21 -27.35 13.00
C PHE A 457 -8.74 -27.20 13.25
N PRO A 458 -9.50 -26.44 12.44
CA PRO A 458 -10.97 -26.41 12.52
C PRO A 458 -11.61 -27.77 12.35
N MET A 459 -11.10 -28.61 11.45
CA MET A 459 -11.66 -29.94 11.23
C MET A 459 -11.50 -30.82 12.48
N LEU A 460 -10.35 -30.75 13.17
CA LEU A 460 -10.13 -31.43 14.45
C LEU A 460 -11.04 -30.88 15.57
N LEU A 461 -11.24 -29.57 15.62
CA LEU A 461 -12.18 -28.95 16.57
C LEU A 461 -13.62 -29.39 16.30
N HIS A 462 -14.02 -29.46 15.03
CA HIS A 462 -15.35 -29.95 14.65
C HIS A 462 -15.56 -31.41 15.05
N LEU A 463 -14.58 -32.27 14.80
CA LEU A 463 -14.61 -33.65 15.29
C LEU A 463 -14.70 -33.72 16.83
N SER A 464 -14.00 -32.83 17.53
CA SER A 464 -14.07 -32.74 19.00
C SER A 464 -15.48 -32.40 19.47
N VAL A 465 -16.16 -31.45 18.82
CA VAL A 465 -17.56 -31.09 19.13
C VAL A 465 -18.53 -32.25 18.87
N LEU A 466 -18.29 -33.06 17.84
CA LEU A 466 -19.15 -34.21 17.51
C LEU A 466 -18.98 -35.41 18.45
N TYR A 467 -17.76 -35.69 18.90
CA TYR A 467 -17.44 -36.96 19.58
C TYR A 467 -17.18 -36.80 21.09
N ILE A 468 -16.98 -35.59 21.60
CA ILE A 468 -16.83 -35.33 23.04
C ILE A 468 -18.20 -35.03 23.65
N ALA A 469 -18.71 -35.92 24.50
CA ALA A 469 -20.10 -35.89 24.98
C ALA A 469 -20.56 -34.54 25.61
N PRO A 470 -19.78 -33.86 26.47
CA PRO A 470 -20.16 -32.53 26.97
C PRO A 470 -20.35 -31.49 25.86
N LEU A 471 -19.48 -31.49 24.85
CA LEU A 471 -19.56 -30.57 23.72
C LEU A 471 -20.72 -30.94 22.79
N ALA A 472 -20.88 -32.21 22.45
CA ALA A 472 -21.97 -32.69 21.62
C ALA A 472 -23.34 -32.34 22.23
N SER A 473 -23.48 -32.46 23.55
CA SER A 473 -24.70 -32.06 24.28
C SER A 473 -24.95 -30.55 24.21
N LEU A 474 -23.91 -29.73 24.45
CA LEU A 474 -24.00 -28.27 24.37
C LEU A 474 -24.47 -27.79 22.99
N PHE A 475 -23.94 -28.41 21.94
CA PHE A 475 -24.29 -28.09 20.55
C PHE A 475 -25.52 -28.85 20.04
N GLN A 476 -26.17 -29.70 20.84
CA GLN A 476 -27.28 -30.56 20.41
C GLN A 476 -26.94 -31.35 19.13
N LEU A 477 -25.78 -32.01 19.13
CA LEU A 477 -25.27 -32.85 18.04
C LEU A 477 -25.10 -34.31 18.47
N SER A 478 -25.09 -35.22 17.50
CA SER A 478 -24.81 -36.64 17.72
C SER A 478 -23.58 -37.09 16.94
N PRO A 479 -22.80 -38.06 17.47
CA PRO A 479 -21.71 -38.68 16.74
C PRO A 479 -22.14 -39.20 15.36
N LEU A 480 -21.34 -38.92 14.33
CA LEU A 480 -21.62 -39.38 12.97
C LEU A 480 -21.14 -40.82 12.74
N THR A 481 -21.94 -41.60 12.02
CA THR A 481 -21.57 -42.94 11.57
C THR A 481 -20.73 -42.89 10.29
N LYS A 482 -20.14 -44.03 9.88
CA LYS A 482 -19.43 -44.13 8.60
C LYS A 482 -20.32 -43.83 7.40
N LEU A 483 -21.61 -44.16 7.47
CA LEU A 483 -22.58 -43.86 6.40
C LEU A 483 -22.84 -42.36 6.31
N ASP A 484 -22.92 -41.69 7.46
CA ASP A 484 -23.11 -40.24 7.54
C ASP A 484 -21.92 -39.49 6.92
N TRP A 485 -20.68 -39.91 7.22
CA TRP A 485 -19.49 -39.33 6.60
C TRP A 485 -19.43 -39.50 5.09
N LYS A 486 -19.89 -40.64 4.55
CA LYS A 486 -20.02 -40.83 3.10
C LYS A 486 -21.01 -39.85 2.49
N MET A 487 -22.13 -39.61 3.17
CA MET A 487 -23.14 -38.65 2.74
C MET A 487 -22.62 -37.20 2.82
N VAL A 488 -21.91 -36.84 3.90
CA VAL A 488 -21.22 -35.55 4.01
C VAL A 488 -20.27 -35.35 2.83
N ALA A 489 -19.41 -36.32 2.55
CA ALA A 489 -18.49 -36.25 1.42
C ALA A 489 -19.21 -36.14 0.06
N ALA A 490 -20.32 -36.86 -0.13
CA ALA A 490 -21.10 -36.81 -1.37
C ALA A 490 -21.71 -35.42 -1.65
N TRP A 491 -22.12 -34.69 -0.61
CA TRP A 491 -22.63 -33.33 -0.74
C TRP A 491 -21.52 -32.26 -0.78
N SER A 492 -20.38 -32.49 -0.13
CA SER A 492 -19.32 -31.49 -0.05
C SER A 492 -18.34 -31.51 -1.24
N LEU A 493 -17.95 -32.68 -1.74
CA LEU A 493 -16.93 -32.80 -2.80
C LEU A 493 -17.28 -32.13 -4.15
N PRO A 494 -18.55 -32.14 -4.63
CA PRO A 494 -18.88 -31.49 -5.89
C PRO A 494 -18.66 -29.97 -5.89
N LEU A 495 -18.55 -29.34 -4.70
CA LEU A 495 -18.17 -27.93 -4.58
C LEU A 495 -16.84 -27.63 -5.25
N VAL A 496 -15.85 -28.53 -5.14
CA VAL A 496 -14.53 -28.33 -5.74
C VAL A 496 -14.63 -28.28 -7.26
N LEU A 497 -15.45 -29.17 -7.85
CA LEU A 497 -15.70 -29.16 -9.29
C LEU A 497 -16.40 -27.88 -9.73
N LEU A 498 -17.39 -27.41 -8.96
CA LEU A 498 -18.08 -26.15 -9.23
C LEU A 498 -17.12 -24.96 -9.22
N GLU A 499 -16.27 -24.84 -8.20
CA GLU A 499 -15.26 -23.77 -8.10
C GLU A 499 -14.26 -23.82 -9.25
N GLU A 500 -13.77 -25.00 -9.62
CA GLU A 500 -12.83 -25.14 -10.73
C GLU A 500 -13.46 -24.77 -12.09
N ILE A 501 -14.72 -25.15 -12.33
CA ILE A 501 -15.47 -24.72 -13.52
C ILE A 501 -15.63 -23.20 -13.54
N LEU A 502 -16.01 -22.60 -12.42
CA LEU A 502 -16.20 -21.15 -12.31
C LEU A 502 -14.88 -20.38 -12.49
N LYS A 503 -13.76 -20.93 -12.05
CA LYS A 503 -12.41 -20.38 -12.32
C LYS A 503 -12.04 -20.46 -13.80
N VAL A 504 -12.34 -21.58 -14.47
CA VAL A 504 -12.12 -21.71 -15.93
C VAL A 504 -12.92 -20.64 -16.68
N ILE A 505 -14.20 -20.49 -16.36
CA ILE A 505 -15.07 -19.46 -16.97
C ILE A 505 -14.52 -18.06 -16.69
N SER A 506 -14.05 -17.79 -15.47
CA SER A 506 -13.46 -16.49 -15.11
C SER A 506 -12.23 -16.15 -15.95
N ARG A 507 -11.38 -17.12 -16.28
CA ARG A 507 -10.20 -16.90 -17.14
C ARG A 507 -10.62 -16.58 -18.57
N MET A 508 -11.58 -17.33 -19.12
CA MET A 508 -12.10 -17.11 -20.48
C MET A 508 -12.81 -15.76 -20.69
N ILE A 509 -13.22 -15.08 -19.62
CA ILE A 509 -13.87 -13.77 -19.68
C ILE A 509 -12.86 -12.62 -19.49
N GLN A 510 -11.72 -12.91 -18.85
CA GLN A 510 -10.65 -11.94 -18.58
C GLN A 510 -9.60 -11.89 -19.71
N ASP A 511 -9.40 -13.01 -20.41
CA ASP A 511 -8.70 -13.10 -21.70
C ASP A 511 -9.63 -12.64 -22.84
#